data_AF-D8UJK9-F1
#
_entry.id   AF-D8UJK9-F1
#
_cell.length_a   1.000
_cell.length_b   1.000
_cell.length_c   1.000
_cell.angle_alpha   90.00
_cell.angle_beta   90.00
_cell.angle_gamma   90.00
#
_symmetry.space_group_name_H-M   'P 1'
#
loop_
_entity.id
_entity.type
_entity.pdbx_description
1 polymer ?
#
loop_
_entity_poly.entity_id
_entity_poly.type
_entity_poly.pdbx_seq_one_letter_code
_entity_poly.pdbx_strand_id
1 'polypeptide(L)'
;MAASFPVPAVTDNPDGWGPCTVPAHLKDIPFAPFNKGDKLGRVADWTQGAFGPKYAGEEGLAAIVCRSRRPYKACTAEESFHLVDNRPVKTTKFGAGRRYQQNQRFQQQRRDGKDGRGGPEVDKKKGGPQQQKKQHFYGRDNQRPTQYSSSVEIGADWQVMEQISTTSLSRLNYSPGEPEDLLACGSLEYYDKSYDNLAVKKEKPLEKTKRIFRTVTTSDDPIMQQLASSGKARVFAVDSILTHLMCMQSSKYGWDLLATRKGDKLFFDWRASSKFTLLTVNETAPEAVPEDKDNINGMHHLALEATAINQNFSQQVLIKDGGRLDFGQPNPFASPSDAGMLASCAYKYRKWRLASGNDAPEIVVRCEVDAALRAAEGAAPQTVLIKALNEYDLKSQVCDYRKRLENQKGAVLLSETKNNKFKVAKWTASALLSGADQIKLGFISRATPRDVSNHVVLAMHALKPRDAARSISLDMDNCWGIVRALCDMLLALDEGTYLLVKDPNKELLRVYSVPPDAFAAVAAPVEDDDLDGVDMGGESAGVHVDVTVPIMSTIAAAAAADAED
;
A
#
# COMPACT_ATOMS: atom_id res chain seq x y z
N MET A 1 54.72 42.19 55.11
CA MET A 1 53.29 41.77 55.11
C MET A 1 53.25 40.28 55.39
N ALA A 2 52.30 39.79 56.19
CA ALA A 2 52.14 38.35 56.40
C ALA A 2 51.64 37.69 55.10
N ALA A 3 52.11 36.48 54.79
CA ALA A 3 51.64 35.74 53.64
C ALA A 3 50.17 35.33 53.85
N SER A 4 49.31 35.61 52.88
CA SER A 4 47.90 35.23 52.94
C SER A 4 47.73 33.73 52.70
N PHE A 5 47.20 33.01 53.69
CA PHE A 5 46.71 31.64 53.51
C PHE A 5 45.17 31.65 53.57
N PRO A 6 44.48 31.66 52.40
CA PRO A 6 43.03 31.58 52.38
C PRO A 6 42.57 30.20 52.87
N VAL A 7 41.49 30.17 53.65
CA VAL A 7 40.90 28.90 54.13
C VAL A 7 40.41 28.09 52.93
N PRO A 8 40.82 26.81 52.77
CA PRO A 8 40.36 25.98 51.66
C PRO A 8 38.86 25.69 51.78
N ALA A 9 38.13 25.81 50.68
CA ALA A 9 36.72 25.45 50.63
C ALA A 9 36.55 23.93 50.73
N VAL A 10 35.73 23.48 51.69
CA VAL A 10 35.37 22.06 51.89
C VAL A 10 33.85 21.93 51.71
N THR A 11 33.41 20.90 51.02
CA THR A 11 31.99 20.60 50.82
C THR A 11 31.39 19.93 52.07
N ASP A 12 30.31 20.48 52.59
CA ASP A 12 29.54 19.87 53.68
C ASP A 12 28.58 18.79 53.14
N ASN A 13 28.36 17.73 53.91
CA ASN A 13 27.48 16.62 53.58
C ASN A 13 26.73 16.15 54.85
N PRO A 14 25.49 16.63 55.08
CA PRO A 14 24.78 16.36 56.32
C PRO A 14 24.30 14.91 56.47
N ASP A 15 24.07 14.22 55.34
CA ASP A 15 23.43 12.89 55.31
C ASP A 15 24.43 11.72 55.26
N GLY A 16 25.74 11.99 55.24
CA GLY A 16 26.75 10.93 55.26
C GLY A 16 28.18 11.37 54.92
N TRP A 17 29.06 10.38 54.79
CA TRP A 17 30.47 10.60 54.44
C TRP A 17 30.69 10.37 52.95
N GLY A 18 31.22 11.39 52.26
CA GLY A 18 31.55 11.31 50.83
C GLY A 18 31.13 12.54 50.03
N PRO A 19 31.33 12.54 48.70
CA PRO A 19 31.01 13.68 47.84
C PRO A 19 29.49 13.88 47.70
N CYS A 20 29.00 15.05 48.10
CA CYS A 20 27.60 15.46 47.98
C CYS A 20 27.26 16.12 46.62
N THR A 21 28.26 16.56 45.85
CA THR A 21 28.07 17.31 44.60
C THR A 21 29.06 16.90 43.51
N VAL A 22 28.65 17.06 42.24
CA VAL A 22 29.54 16.91 41.08
C VAL A 22 30.51 18.10 41.04
N PRO A 23 31.82 17.90 40.83
CA PRO A 23 32.78 18.99 40.72
C PRO A 23 32.37 20.02 39.65
N ALA A 24 32.42 21.31 39.99
CA ALA A 24 31.93 22.40 39.14
C ALA A 24 32.51 22.37 37.71
N HIS A 25 33.78 21.99 37.56
CA HIS A 25 34.47 21.89 36.26
C HIS A 25 33.98 20.74 35.35
N LEU A 26 33.11 19.85 35.83
CA LEU A 26 32.50 18.75 35.06
C LEU A 26 30.97 18.84 34.95
N LYS A 27 30.33 19.77 35.66
CA LYS A 27 28.86 19.81 35.82
C LYS A 27 28.13 19.91 34.47
N ASP A 28 28.63 20.78 33.58
CA ASP A 28 27.99 21.10 32.30
C ASP A 28 28.69 20.43 31.11
N ILE A 29 29.64 19.52 31.37
CA ILE A 29 30.41 18.81 30.34
C ILE A 29 29.93 17.35 30.25
N PRO A 30 29.56 16.84 29.06
CA PRO A 30 29.26 15.41 28.88
C PRO A 30 30.49 14.55 29.15
N PHE A 31 30.65 14.09 30.40
CA PHE A 31 31.82 13.33 30.82
C PHE A 31 32.00 12.04 30.00
N ALA A 32 33.17 11.90 29.41
CA ALA A 32 33.69 10.68 28.82
C ALA A 32 35.11 10.43 29.38
N PRO A 33 35.44 9.21 29.80
CA PRO A 33 36.81 8.89 30.18
C PRO A 33 37.73 9.01 28.96
N PHE A 34 38.99 9.40 29.20
CA PHE A 34 40.06 9.43 28.20
C PHE A 34 41.42 9.29 28.90
N ASN A 35 42.45 8.87 28.16
CA ASN A 35 43.82 8.79 28.66
C ASN A 35 44.73 9.76 27.87
N LYS A 36 45.50 10.58 28.58
CA LYS A 36 46.44 11.53 27.96
C LYS A 36 47.67 10.87 27.33
N GLY A 37 47.95 9.60 27.66
CA GLY A 37 49.03 8.81 27.07
C GLY A 37 48.67 8.11 25.75
N ASP A 38 47.42 8.21 25.28
CA ASP A 38 47.00 7.57 24.04
C ASP A 38 47.64 8.24 22.81
N LYS A 39 47.99 7.45 21.79
CA LYS A 39 48.60 7.97 20.56
C LYS A 39 47.61 8.85 19.79
N LEU A 40 47.96 10.13 19.64
CA LEU A 40 47.23 11.09 18.82
C LEU A 40 47.67 10.98 17.34
N GLY A 41 46.75 11.25 16.41
CA GLY A 41 47.02 11.30 14.96
C GLY A 41 46.48 10.09 14.18
N ARG A 42 45.16 10.02 14.01
CA ARG A 42 44.49 9.09 13.09
C ARG A 42 43.89 9.87 11.92
N VAL A 43 44.15 9.44 10.69
CA VAL A 43 43.55 10.03 9.48
C VAL A 43 42.13 9.51 9.31
N ALA A 44 41.18 10.41 9.01
CA ALA A 44 39.87 10.04 8.51
C ALA A 44 39.93 9.98 6.98
N ASP A 45 39.76 8.78 6.42
CA ASP A 45 39.76 8.54 4.97
C ASP A 45 38.40 7.98 4.56
N TRP A 46 37.65 8.78 3.79
CA TRP A 46 36.34 8.39 3.25
C TRP A 46 36.45 7.50 2.00
N THR A 47 37.63 7.41 1.37
CA THR A 47 37.89 6.56 0.20
C THR A 47 38.36 5.14 0.55
N GLN A 48 38.69 4.90 1.82
CA GLN A 48 39.26 3.66 2.38
C GLN A 48 40.57 3.17 1.72
N GLY A 49 41.20 3.96 0.84
CA GLY A 49 42.38 3.56 0.08
C GLY A 49 43.67 3.51 0.90
N ALA A 50 43.76 4.25 2.01
CA ALA A 50 45.02 4.45 2.74
C ALA A 50 45.44 3.29 3.67
N PHE A 51 44.53 2.38 4.03
CA PHE A 51 44.74 1.45 5.17
C PHE A 51 44.88 -0.01 4.77
N GLY A 52 46.13 -0.44 4.51
CA GLY A 52 46.46 -1.86 4.49
C GLY A 52 46.25 -2.54 5.87
N PRO A 53 45.95 -3.86 5.92
CA PRO A 53 45.52 -4.56 7.15
C PRO A 53 46.54 -4.55 8.30
N LYS A 54 47.79 -4.13 8.07
CA LYS A 54 48.83 -3.98 9.09
C LYS A 54 48.58 -2.82 10.08
N TYR A 55 47.78 -1.81 9.70
CA TYR A 55 47.47 -0.65 10.57
C TYR A 55 46.06 -0.69 11.17
N ALA A 56 45.25 -1.68 10.81
CA ALA A 56 43.91 -1.92 11.37
C ALA A 56 43.90 -3.01 12.47
N GLY A 57 45.07 -3.54 12.85
CA GLY A 57 45.22 -4.59 13.86
C GLY A 57 45.10 -4.05 15.29
N GLU A 58 44.21 -4.67 16.07
CA GLU A 58 44.02 -4.69 17.54
C GLU A 58 44.50 -3.52 18.42
N GLU A 59 45.78 -3.12 18.39
CA GLU A 59 46.33 -2.08 19.28
C GLU A 59 45.69 -0.70 19.07
N GLY A 60 45.22 -0.40 17.86
CA GLY A 60 44.53 0.86 17.55
C GLY A 60 43.03 0.89 17.89
N LEU A 61 42.41 -0.27 18.15
CA LEU A 61 40.97 -0.35 18.45
C LEU A 61 40.67 -0.19 19.94
N ALA A 62 41.54 -0.68 20.83
CA ALA A 62 41.27 -0.71 22.26
C ALA A 62 41.21 0.70 22.90
N ALA A 63 42.07 1.63 22.50
CA ALA A 63 42.17 2.96 23.11
C ALA A 63 40.93 3.85 22.86
N ILE A 64 40.27 3.71 21.71
CA ILE A 64 39.09 4.53 21.33
C ILE A 64 37.78 3.73 21.43
N VAL A 65 37.72 2.76 22.36
CA VAL A 65 36.47 2.23 22.93
C VAL A 65 36.17 2.86 24.30
N CYS A 66 36.80 4.00 24.61
CA CYS A 66 36.18 4.97 25.52
C CYS A 66 34.81 5.35 24.94
N ARG A 67 33.75 4.96 25.65
CA ARG A 67 32.34 5.10 25.26
C ARG A 67 31.96 6.57 25.08
N SER A 68 32.23 7.13 23.91
CA SER A 68 31.73 8.47 23.56
C SER A 68 30.21 8.46 23.69
N ARG A 69 29.67 9.36 24.52
CA ARG A 69 28.21 9.49 24.73
C ARG A 69 27.50 10.13 23.53
N ARG A 70 28.24 10.64 22.53
CA ARG A 70 27.70 11.22 21.28
C ARG A 70 28.64 10.93 20.10
N PRO A 71 28.70 9.69 19.57
CA PRO A 71 29.24 9.51 18.22
C PRO A 71 28.29 10.19 17.24
N TYR A 72 28.79 11.14 16.44
CA TYR A 72 28.04 11.60 15.27
C TYR A 72 27.86 10.41 14.33
N LYS A 73 26.60 10.03 14.09
CA LYS A 73 26.24 9.06 13.06
C LYS A 73 25.58 9.85 11.95
N ALA A 74 26.20 9.85 10.76
CA ALA A 74 25.48 10.23 9.56
C ALA A 74 24.30 9.27 9.41
N CYS A 75 23.07 9.80 9.40
CA CYS A 75 21.86 8.99 9.27
C CYS A 75 21.61 8.53 7.83
N THR A 76 22.35 9.11 6.88
CA THR A 76 22.25 8.89 5.43
C THR A 76 23.62 8.43 4.90
N ALA A 77 23.64 7.41 4.05
CA ALA A 77 24.83 7.05 3.29
C ALA A 77 24.91 7.97 2.06
N GLU A 78 25.86 8.91 2.04
CA GLU A 78 25.91 10.01 1.07
C GLU A 78 26.30 9.58 -0.36
N GLU A 79 26.62 8.29 -0.59
CA GLU A 79 26.94 7.72 -1.90
C GLU A 79 25.74 7.71 -2.89
N SER A 80 24.51 7.93 -2.40
CA SER A 80 23.31 7.97 -3.23
C SER A 80 23.05 9.30 -3.95
N PHE A 81 23.86 10.34 -3.70
CA PHE A 81 23.73 11.63 -4.38
C PHE A 81 24.63 11.70 -5.63
N HIS A 82 24.02 11.89 -6.80
CA HIS A 82 24.74 12.13 -8.05
C HIS A 82 24.76 13.62 -8.39
N LEU A 83 25.95 14.14 -8.72
CA LEU A 83 26.10 15.50 -9.22
C LEU A 83 25.66 15.55 -10.69
N VAL A 84 24.59 16.31 -10.98
CA VAL A 84 24.08 16.51 -12.33
C VAL A 84 25.00 17.49 -13.09
N ASP A 85 25.71 17.01 -14.12
CA ASP A 85 26.47 17.87 -15.03
C ASP A 85 25.62 18.19 -16.28
N ASN A 86 25.19 19.44 -16.42
CA ASN A 86 24.37 19.92 -17.54
C ASN A 86 25.15 20.05 -18.88
N ARG A 87 26.25 19.32 -19.06
CA ARG A 87 27.09 19.33 -20.25
C ARG A 87 26.82 18.09 -21.11
N PRO A 88 26.53 18.22 -22.42
CA PRO A 88 26.24 17.08 -23.27
C PRO A 88 27.48 16.16 -23.42
N VAL A 89 27.37 14.95 -22.88
CA VAL A 89 28.46 13.95 -22.87
C VAL A 89 28.72 13.45 -24.30
N LYS A 90 29.91 13.75 -24.83
CA LYS A 90 30.37 13.19 -26.11
C LYS A 90 30.74 11.72 -25.93
N THR A 91 29.95 10.82 -26.53
CA THR A 91 30.23 9.39 -26.53
C THR A 91 31.39 9.05 -27.47
N THR A 92 32.51 8.57 -26.90
CA THR A 92 33.67 8.13 -27.68
C THR A 92 33.59 6.61 -27.90
N LYS A 93 33.63 6.16 -29.15
CA LYS A 93 33.67 4.74 -29.52
C LYS A 93 35.05 4.10 -29.29
N PHE A 94 35.08 2.77 -29.31
CA PHE A 94 36.24 1.83 -29.36
C PHE A 94 36.88 1.36 -28.04
N GLY A 95 37.21 0.06 -28.00
CA GLY A 95 38.14 -0.54 -27.03
C GLY A 95 37.87 -2.01 -26.73
N ALA A 96 38.56 -2.95 -27.39
CA ALA A 96 38.34 -4.39 -27.21
C ALA A 96 39.53 -5.10 -26.53
N GLY A 97 39.22 -5.89 -25.48
CA GLY A 97 39.92 -7.14 -25.10
C GLY A 97 41.31 -7.07 -24.43
N ARG A 98 41.54 -7.99 -23.49
CA ARG A 98 42.70 -8.91 -23.48
C ARG A 98 42.56 -10.01 -22.40
N ARG A 99 42.93 -11.24 -22.78
CA ARG A 99 43.23 -12.35 -21.85
C ARG A 99 44.68 -12.25 -21.39
N TYR A 100 45.02 -12.82 -20.23
CA TYR A 100 46.34 -13.42 -20.03
C TYR A 100 46.23 -14.68 -19.14
N GLN A 101 46.94 -15.74 -19.52
CA GLN A 101 47.10 -17.00 -18.77
C GLN A 101 48.51 -17.05 -18.16
N GLN A 102 48.88 -18.22 -17.61
CA GLN A 102 50.26 -18.64 -17.27
C GLN A 102 50.72 -18.16 -15.87
N ASN A 103 51.40 -18.96 -15.03
CA ASN A 103 52.15 -20.20 -15.29
C ASN A 103 52.10 -21.22 -14.14
N GLN A 104 52.39 -22.49 -14.44
CA GLN A 104 52.76 -23.53 -13.47
C GLN A 104 54.26 -23.45 -13.16
N ARG A 105 54.74 -23.91 -11.98
CA ARG A 105 56.06 -24.56 -11.85
C ARG A 105 56.21 -25.43 -10.58
N PHE A 106 56.75 -26.63 -10.81
CA PHE A 106 57.64 -27.46 -9.96
C PHE A 106 57.16 -27.83 -8.52
N GLN A 107 56.87 -29.10 -8.20
CA GLN A 107 57.68 -30.35 -8.22
C GLN A 107 58.60 -30.55 -6.99
N GLN A 108 58.49 -31.78 -6.44
CA GLN A 108 59.53 -32.52 -5.70
C GLN A 108 59.83 -32.03 -4.25
N GLN A 109 60.26 -32.89 -3.29
CA GLN A 109 60.93 -34.19 -3.43
C GLN A 109 60.86 -35.06 -2.12
N ARG A 110 60.88 -36.41 -2.28
CA ARG A 110 61.28 -37.46 -1.28
C ARG A 110 60.30 -37.77 -0.11
N ARG A 111 60.27 -38.98 0.49
CA ARG A 111 61.20 -40.14 0.46
C ARG A 111 60.53 -41.48 0.89
N ASP A 112 61.09 -42.62 0.44
CA ASP A 112 61.07 -44.03 0.95
C ASP A 112 59.79 -44.64 1.60
N GLY A 113 59.35 -45.88 1.33
CA GLY A 113 59.79 -46.93 0.39
C GLY A 113 59.02 -48.27 0.61
N LYS A 114 59.07 -49.19 -0.40
CA LYS A 114 58.80 -50.67 -0.43
C LYS A 114 57.82 -51.33 0.57
N ASP A 115 56.99 -52.33 0.23
CA ASP A 115 56.53 -53.04 -1.00
C ASP A 115 55.28 -53.86 -0.55
N GLY A 116 54.30 -54.31 -1.35
CA GLY A 116 53.99 -54.13 -2.78
C GLY A 116 52.95 -55.15 -3.29
N ARG A 117 52.06 -54.77 -4.23
CA ARG A 117 50.94 -55.53 -4.87
C ARG A 117 49.65 -55.69 -4.02
N GLY A 118 48.45 -55.30 -4.49
CA GLY A 118 48.07 -54.54 -5.69
C GLY A 118 46.54 -54.44 -5.86
N GLY A 119 46.04 -53.34 -6.47
CA GLY A 119 44.62 -53.07 -6.70
C GLY A 119 44.06 -51.94 -5.81
N PRO A 120 43.59 -50.80 -6.36
CA PRO A 120 43.31 -49.61 -5.56
C PRO A 120 41.86 -49.53 -5.06
N GLU A 121 41.65 -49.84 -3.78
CA GLU A 121 40.51 -49.36 -2.99
C GLU A 121 40.98 -48.14 -2.18
N VAL A 122 40.36 -46.97 -2.38
CA VAL A 122 40.63 -45.76 -1.59
C VAL A 122 39.32 -45.23 -1.04
N ASP A 123 39.02 -45.66 0.19
CA ASP A 123 37.98 -45.08 1.03
C ASP A 123 38.61 -44.28 2.18
N LYS A 124 37.92 -43.22 2.61
CA LYS A 124 38.13 -42.37 3.80
C LYS A 124 39.41 -41.49 3.94
N LYS A 125 39.13 -40.18 3.87
CA LYS A 125 39.48 -39.14 4.88
C LYS A 125 40.96 -38.73 5.07
N LYS A 126 41.30 -37.56 4.53
CA LYS A 126 41.74 -36.37 5.33
C LYS A 126 41.81 -35.10 4.45
N GLY A 127 40.72 -34.35 4.42
CA GLY A 127 40.65 -32.98 3.91
C GLY A 127 39.90 -32.11 4.92
N GLY A 128 40.47 -30.97 5.31
CA GLY A 128 39.97 -30.17 6.43
C GLY A 128 38.64 -29.45 6.14
N PRO A 129 37.73 -29.27 7.13
CA PRO A 129 36.43 -28.64 6.94
C PRO A 129 36.53 -27.11 6.91
N GLN A 130 37.20 -26.53 5.90
CA GLN A 130 37.46 -25.08 5.88
C GLN A 130 37.40 -24.41 4.50
N GLN A 131 36.61 -24.95 3.56
CA GLN A 131 36.37 -24.29 2.26
C GLN A 131 34.90 -24.23 1.81
N GLN A 132 33.95 -24.38 2.74
CA GLN A 132 32.50 -24.30 2.47
C GLN A 132 31.80 -23.12 3.20
N LYS A 133 32.53 -22.02 3.45
CA LYS A 133 32.02 -20.79 4.09
C LYS A 133 32.11 -19.52 3.23
N LYS A 134 32.45 -19.62 1.94
CA LYS A 134 32.63 -18.47 1.02
C LYS A 134 31.55 -18.29 -0.07
N GLN A 135 30.44 -19.03 -0.02
CA GLN A 135 29.28 -18.81 -0.91
C GLN A 135 28.04 -18.21 -0.22
N HIS A 136 28.03 -18.06 1.11
CA HIS A 136 26.88 -17.54 1.87
C HIS A 136 26.92 -16.03 2.19
N PHE A 137 27.83 -15.25 1.59
CA PHE A 137 27.93 -13.81 1.90
C PHE A 137 27.15 -12.91 0.92
N TYR A 138 26.83 -13.39 -0.29
CA TYR A 138 26.04 -12.64 -1.28
C TYR A 138 24.51 -12.73 -1.07
N GLY A 139 24.05 -13.39 -0.01
CA GLY A 139 22.62 -13.50 0.32
C GLY A 139 22.14 -12.60 1.46
N ARG A 140 23.02 -11.76 2.04
CA ARG A 140 22.73 -11.05 3.31
C ARG A 140 22.14 -9.65 3.15
N ASP A 141 22.38 -8.96 2.04
CA ASP A 141 21.73 -7.66 1.78
C ASP A 141 20.25 -7.79 1.35
N ASN A 142 19.85 -8.94 0.80
CA ASN A 142 18.43 -9.27 0.52
C ASN A 142 17.55 -9.48 1.79
N GLN A 143 18.08 -9.18 2.99
CA GLN A 143 17.35 -9.28 4.26
C GLN A 143 17.17 -7.94 4.98
N ARG A 144 17.47 -6.80 4.33
CA ARG A 144 16.95 -5.52 4.82
C ARG A 144 15.46 -5.46 4.47
N PRO A 145 14.54 -5.28 5.44
CA PRO A 145 13.14 -5.08 5.10
C PRO A 145 13.01 -3.77 4.32
N THR A 146 12.42 -3.84 3.11
CA THR A 146 12.07 -2.66 2.33
C THR A 146 11.18 -1.76 3.17
N GLN A 147 11.62 -0.53 3.38
CA GLN A 147 10.82 0.50 4.04
C GLN A 147 9.96 1.17 2.99
N TYR A 148 8.67 1.30 3.28
CA TYR A 148 7.74 2.02 2.42
C TYR A 148 7.44 3.41 3.00
N SER A 149 7.17 4.36 2.12
CA SER A 149 6.77 5.71 2.44
C SER A 149 5.38 5.77 3.11
N SER A 150 5.18 6.78 3.97
CA SER A 150 3.86 7.08 4.54
C SER A 150 2.94 7.64 3.43
N SER A 151 1.65 7.33 3.47
CA SER A 151 0.68 7.88 2.50
C SER A 151 0.40 9.38 2.71
N VAL A 152 0.79 9.91 3.88
CA VAL A 152 0.61 11.30 4.28
C VAL A 152 1.75 11.74 5.18
N GLU A 153 2.15 13.00 5.04
CA GLU A 153 3.04 13.68 5.99
C GLU A 153 2.22 14.13 7.20
N ILE A 154 2.70 13.85 8.41
CA ILE A 154 1.97 14.17 9.65
C ILE A 154 2.24 15.62 10.03
N GLY A 155 1.19 16.44 10.09
CA GLY A 155 1.26 17.82 10.58
C GLY A 155 1.75 17.90 12.03
N ALA A 156 2.53 18.93 12.35
CA ALA A 156 3.10 19.12 13.70
C ALA A 156 2.04 19.47 14.77
N ASP A 157 0.88 19.93 14.30
CA ASP A 157 -0.33 20.33 15.03
C ASP A 157 -1.37 19.20 15.15
N TRP A 158 -1.18 18.07 14.46
CA TRP A 158 -2.13 16.96 14.47
C TRP A 158 -2.08 16.18 15.78
N GLN A 159 -3.19 16.20 16.53
CA GLN A 159 -3.29 15.48 17.80
C GLN A 159 -3.55 13.99 17.57
N VAL A 160 -2.72 13.12 18.14
CA VAL A 160 -3.03 11.67 18.20
C VAL A 160 -4.16 11.46 19.19
N MET A 161 -5.31 10.99 18.69
CA MET A 161 -6.47 10.63 19.50
C MET A 161 -6.36 9.19 19.99
N GLU A 162 -6.04 8.26 19.08
CA GLU A 162 -5.98 6.83 19.36
C GLU A 162 -4.85 6.13 18.61
N GLN A 163 -4.34 5.03 19.19
CA GLN A 163 -3.33 4.18 18.56
C GLN A 163 -3.69 2.70 18.72
N ILE A 164 -4.15 2.10 17.62
CA ILE A 164 -4.67 0.73 17.56
C ILE A 164 -3.60 -0.19 16.97
N SER A 165 -3.25 -1.27 17.67
CA SER A 165 -2.41 -2.33 17.09
C SER A 165 -3.24 -3.15 16.08
N THR A 166 -2.69 -3.37 14.87
CA THR A 166 -3.39 -4.22 13.88
C THR A 166 -3.46 -5.68 14.30
N THR A 167 -2.59 -6.11 15.22
CA THR A 167 -2.61 -7.45 15.81
C THR A 167 -3.84 -7.64 16.71
N SER A 168 -4.25 -6.62 17.50
CA SER A 168 -5.42 -6.74 18.40
C SER A 168 -6.76 -6.87 17.67
N LEU A 169 -6.85 -6.36 16.44
CA LEU A 169 -8.05 -6.43 15.58
C LEU A 169 -8.47 -7.88 15.25
N SER A 170 -7.54 -8.84 15.31
CA SER A 170 -7.78 -10.26 14.98
C SER A 170 -8.73 -10.98 15.95
N ARG A 171 -9.00 -10.38 17.12
CA ARG A 171 -9.87 -10.93 18.17
C ARG A 171 -11.27 -10.31 18.17
N LEU A 172 -11.50 -9.29 17.33
CA LEU A 172 -12.82 -8.69 17.17
C LEU A 172 -13.72 -9.64 16.37
N ASN A 173 -14.99 -9.71 16.72
CA ASN A 173 -15.98 -10.51 16.01
C ASN A 173 -17.36 -9.89 16.25
N TYR A 174 -18.13 -9.69 15.18
CA TYR A 174 -19.49 -9.20 15.22
C TYR A 174 -20.22 -9.59 13.93
N SER A 175 -21.47 -10.06 14.03
CA SER A 175 -22.29 -10.37 12.86
C SER A 175 -23.52 -9.44 12.82
N PRO A 176 -23.67 -8.58 11.78
CA PRO A 176 -24.75 -7.59 11.70
C PRO A 176 -26.11 -8.15 11.22
N GLY A 177 -26.16 -9.43 10.82
CA GLY A 177 -27.32 -10.03 10.16
C GLY A 177 -27.41 -9.69 8.67
N GLU A 178 -28.59 -9.88 8.07
CA GLU A 178 -28.85 -9.55 6.68
C GLU A 178 -29.13 -8.04 6.50
N PRO A 179 -28.65 -7.41 5.40
CA PRO A 179 -28.91 -6.01 5.13
C PRO A 179 -30.36 -5.68 4.77
N GLU A 180 -30.75 -4.45 5.07
CA GLU A 180 -31.94 -3.80 4.51
C GLU A 180 -31.55 -3.05 3.22
N ASP A 181 -32.12 -3.44 2.07
CA ASP A 181 -31.88 -2.77 0.79
C ASP A 181 -32.74 -1.50 0.71
N LEU A 182 -32.11 -0.32 0.75
CA LEU A 182 -32.81 0.97 0.76
C LEU A 182 -33.13 1.48 -0.65
N LEU A 183 -32.19 1.31 -1.59
CA LEU A 183 -32.29 1.83 -2.95
C LEU A 183 -31.32 1.08 -3.88
N ALA A 184 -31.70 0.92 -5.15
CA ALA A 184 -30.80 0.46 -6.21
C ALA A 184 -30.91 1.41 -7.42
N CYS A 185 -29.76 1.75 -8.02
CA CYS A 185 -29.63 2.77 -9.05
C CYS A 185 -28.67 2.35 -10.16
N GLY A 186 -28.88 2.88 -11.36
CA GLY A 186 -28.06 2.61 -12.54
C GLY A 186 -28.55 1.41 -13.36
N SER A 187 -27.72 1.00 -14.33
CA SER A 187 -28.04 -0.10 -15.24
C SER A 187 -26.79 -0.92 -15.55
N LEU A 188 -26.97 -2.23 -15.73
CA LEU A 188 -25.89 -3.17 -15.98
C LEU A 188 -25.99 -3.74 -17.40
N GLU A 189 -24.88 -3.73 -18.12
CA GLU A 189 -24.73 -4.52 -19.35
C GLU A 189 -24.57 -6.01 -18.99
N TYR A 190 -24.97 -6.89 -19.92
CA TYR A 190 -24.87 -8.32 -19.71
C TYR A 190 -23.44 -8.83 -19.97
N TYR A 191 -22.92 -9.67 -19.09
CA TYR A 191 -21.64 -10.36 -19.27
C TYR A 191 -21.69 -11.35 -20.45
N ASP A 192 -20.69 -11.27 -21.32
CA ASP A 192 -20.52 -12.19 -22.44
C ASP A 192 -19.90 -13.53 -21.98
N LYS A 193 -20.75 -14.57 -21.95
CA LYS A 193 -20.34 -15.94 -21.62
C LYS A 193 -19.31 -16.53 -22.60
N SER A 194 -19.04 -15.92 -23.76
CA SER A 194 -17.94 -16.34 -24.64
C SER A 194 -16.57 -16.26 -23.95
N TYR A 195 -16.38 -15.31 -23.04
CA TYR A 195 -15.13 -15.14 -22.29
C TYR A 195 -14.85 -16.30 -21.32
N ASP A 196 -15.87 -17.00 -20.82
CA ASP A 196 -15.68 -18.18 -19.96
C ASP A 196 -14.95 -19.33 -20.68
N ASN A 197 -14.99 -19.35 -22.01
CA ASN A 197 -14.33 -20.35 -22.86
C ASN A 197 -12.92 -19.91 -23.35
N LEU A 198 -12.37 -18.80 -22.84
CA LEU A 198 -11.01 -18.39 -23.18
C LEU A 198 -9.96 -19.40 -22.70
N ALA A 199 -9.02 -19.69 -23.59
CA ALA A 199 -7.86 -20.53 -23.35
C ALA A 199 -6.60 -19.77 -23.73
N VAL A 200 -5.51 -20.00 -23.02
CA VAL A 200 -4.22 -19.30 -23.20
C VAL A 200 -3.75 -19.25 -24.65
N LYS A 201 -3.92 -20.34 -25.42
CA LYS A 201 -3.53 -20.45 -26.83
C LYS A 201 -4.43 -19.66 -27.80
N LYS A 202 -5.53 -19.10 -27.30
CA LYS A 202 -6.50 -18.24 -27.98
C LYS A 202 -6.76 -17.00 -27.11
N GLU A 203 -5.66 -16.37 -26.67
CA GLU A 203 -5.69 -15.11 -25.94
C GLU A 203 -6.39 -14.00 -26.76
N LYS A 204 -7.13 -13.11 -26.09
CA LYS A 204 -7.72 -11.91 -26.70
C LYS A 204 -6.90 -10.68 -26.29
N PRO A 205 -6.55 -9.76 -27.21
CA PRO A 205 -6.02 -8.44 -26.82
C PRO A 205 -6.95 -7.73 -25.85
N LEU A 206 -6.39 -7.01 -24.87
CA LEU A 206 -7.16 -6.14 -23.99
C LEU A 206 -7.54 -4.86 -24.75
N GLU A 207 -8.83 -4.57 -24.85
CA GLU A 207 -9.34 -3.35 -25.49
C GLU A 207 -9.27 -2.17 -24.50
N LYS A 208 -8.74 -1.02 -24.95
CA LYS A 208 -8.91 0.22 -24.20
C LYS A 208 -10.38 0.64 -24.24
N THR A 209 -10.97 0.83 -23.07
CA THR A 209 -12.33 1.36 -22.97
C THR A 209 -12.33 2.87 -23.18
N LYS A 210 -13.45 3.40 -23.68
CA LYS A 210 -13.75 4.85 -23.74
C LYS A 210 -14.88 5.22 -22.77
N ARG A 211 -15.17 4.34 -21.81
CA ARG A 211 -16.25 4.51 -20.84
C ARG A 211 -15.79 5.42 -19.71
N ILE A 212 -16.66 6.34 -19.29
CA ILE A 212 -16.39 7.23 -18.17
C ILE A 212 -16.66 6.47 -16.86
N PHE A 213 -15.66 6.44 -15.97
CA PHE A 213 -15.79 5.93 -14.60
C PHE A 213 -15.95 7.10 -13.64
N ARG A 214 -17.01 7.08 -12.82
CA ARG A 214 -17.28 8.11 -11.80
C ARG A 214 -16.96 7.53 -10.43
N THR A 215 -15.81 7.88 -9.87
CA THR A 215 -15.39 7.45 -8.52
C THR A 215 -15.72 8.54 -7.50
N VAL A 216 -16.92 8.48 -6.94
CA VAL A 216 -17.46 9.49 -6.01
C VAL A 216 -17.37 9.00 -4.57
N THR A 217 -16.86 9.82 -3.66
CA THR A 217 -16.72 9.51 -2.23
C THR A 217 -18.05 9.63 -1.48
N THR A 218 -18.08 9.35 -0.19
CA THR A 218 -19.35 9.26 0.58
C THR A 218 -20.01 10.62 0.74
N SER A 219 -19.25 11.65 1.09
CA SER A 219 -19.76 13.01 1.31
C SER A 219 -20.23 13.70 0.04
N ASP A 220 -19.67 13.34 -1.12
CA ASP A 220 -20.02 13.90 -2.44
C ASP A 220 -21.21 13.19 -3.12
N ASP A 221 -21.71 12.11 -2.52
CA ASP A 221 -22.81 11.31 -3.06
C ASP A 221 -24.18 11.93 -2.67
N PRO A 222 -25.01 12.36 -3.64
CA PRO A 222 -26.25 13.06 -3.35
C PRO A 222 -27.31 12.16 -2.70
N ILE A 223 -27.26 10.84 -2.95
CA ILE A 223 -28.14 9.87 -2.29
C ILE A 223 -27.67 9.64 -0.85
N MET A 224 -26.36 9.57 -0.59
CA MET A 224 -25.85 9.54 0.79
C MET A 224 -26.25 10.78 1.58
N GLN A 225 -26.14 11.97 0.98
CA GLN A 225 -26.62 13.21 1.59
C GLN A 225 -28.13 13.17 1.90
N GLN A 226 -28.95 12.61 1.01
CA GLN A 226 -30.40 12.43 1.22
C GLN A 226 -30.72 11.40 2.31
N LEU A 227 -30.01 10.27 2.36
CA LEU A 227 -30.16 9.24 3.39
C LEU A 227 -29.69 9.75 4.76
N ALA A 228 -28.65 10.58 4.78
CA ALA A 228 -28.19 11.27 5.97
C ALA A 228 -29.17 12.34 6.45
N SER A 229 -29.71 13.19 5.58
CA SER A 229 -30.67 14.24 5.97
C SER A 229 -31.99 13.64 6.48
N SER A 230 -32.46 12.55 5.88
CA SER A 230 -33.63 11.79 6.33
C SER A 230 -33.40 10.86 7.54
N GLY A 231 -32.19 10.88 8.13
CA GLY A 231 -31.89 10.17 9.38
C GLY A 231 -31.93 8.64 9.29
N LYS A 232 -31.60 8.07 8.12
CA LYS A 232 -31.67 6.61 7.88
C LYS A 232 -30.56 5.79 8.54
N ALA A 233 -29.51 6.45 9.02
CA ALA A 233 -28.40 5.85 9.73
C ALA A 233 -27.57 6.93 10.46
N ARG A 234 -26.62 6.49 11.28
CA ARG A 234 -25.60 7.34 11.92
C ARG A 234 -24.28 7.29 11.16
N VAL A 235 -23.94 6.16 10.55
CA VAL A 235 -22.67 5.98 9.82
C VAL A 235 -22.93 5.85 8.32
N PHE A 236 -22.10 6.50 7.51
CA PHE A 236 -22.15 6.47 6.05
C PHE A 236 -20.77 6.16 5.46
N ALA A 237 -20.72 5.25 4.49
CA ALA A 237 -19.51 4.90 3.75
C ALA A 237 -19.82 4.41 2.33
N VAL A 238 -18.83 4.37 1.45
CA VAL A 238 -18.87 3.53 0.23
C VAL A 238 -18.14 2.21 0.47
N ASP A 239 -18.47 1.16 -0.29
CA ASP A 239 -17.92 -0.18 -0.08
C ASP A 239 -16.41 -0.27 -0.28
N SER A 240 -15.83 0.52 -1.19
CA SER A 240 -14.38 0.58 -1.37
C SER A 240 -13.64 1.00 -0.09
N ILE A 241 -14.19 1.97 0.67
CA ILE A 241 -13.67 2.39 1.98
C ILE A 241 -13.96 1.32 3.04
N LEU A 242 -15.20 0.84 3.13
CA LEU A 242 -15.59 -0.11 4.16
C LEU A 242 -14.79 -1.42 4.07
N THR A 243 -14.62 -1.95 2.86
CA THR A 243 -13.83 -3.16 2.62
C THR A 243 -12.35 -2.96 2.90
N HIS A 244 -11.83 -1.73 2.73
CA HIS A 244 -10.46 -1.37 3.10
C HIS A 244 -10.26 -1.43 4.62
N LEU A 245 -11.20 -0.89 5.40
CA LEU A 245 -11.21 -1.01 6.87
C LEU A 245 -11.40 -2.45 7.33
N MET A 246 -12.35 -3.19 6.75
CA MET A 246 -12.58 -4.61 7.05
C MET A 246 -11.33 -5.48 6.83
N CYS A 247 -10.64 -5.29 5.69
CA CYS A 247 -9.53 -6.15 5.28
C CYS A 247 -8.16 -5.63 5.75
N MET A 248 -8.11 -4.53 6.52
CA MET A 248 -6.88 -3.75 6.78
C MET A 248 -5.71 -4.56 7.34
N GLN A 249 -5.98 -5.65 8.06
CA GLN A 249 -4.95 -6.54 8.62
C GLN A 249 -4.09 -7.24 7.57
N SER A 250 -4.56 -7.31 6.31
CA SER A 250 -3.78 -7.88 5.22
C SER A 250 -2.96 -6.83 4.44
N SER A 251 -3.09 -5.54 4.76
CA SER A 251 -2.35 -4.47 4.08
C SER A 251 -0.94 -4.31 4.65
N LYS A 252 0.03 -4.18 3.74
CA LYS A 252 1.41 -3.80 4.09
C LYS A 252 1.69 -2.34 3.82
N TYR A 253 1.15 -1.76 2.74
CA TYR A 253 1.44 -0.38 2.37
C TYR A 253 0.79 0.61 3.34
N GLY A 254 1.35 1.82 3.40
CA GLY A 254 0.74 2.93 4.12
C GLY A 254 -0.52 3.40 3.39
N TRP A 255 -1.55 3.77 4.14
CA TRP A 255 -2.76 4.37 3.59
C TRP A 255 -3.42 5.26 4.63
N ASP A 256 -4.23 6.20 4.16
CA ASP A 256 -5.02 7.09 4.99
C ASP A 256 -6.47 7.21 4.50
N LEU A 257 -7.37 7.43 5.45
CA LEU A 257 -8.80 7.64 5.25
C LEU A 257 -9.30 8.74 6.19
N LEU A 258 -10.22 9.56 5.68
CA LEU A 258 -10.91 10.58 6.46
C LEU A 258 -12.12 9.97 7.17
N ALA A 259 -12.35 10.42 8.39
CA ALA A 259 -13.57 10.16 9.14
C ALA A 259 -14.06 11.49 9.72
N THR A 260 -15.22 11.97 9.27
CA THR A 260 -15.76 13.28 9.66
C THR A 260 -17.01 13.08 10.52
N ARG A 261 -16.97 13.54 11.78
CA ARG A 261 -18.12 13.56 12.67
C ARG A 261 -18.81 14.92 12.59
N LYS A 262 -20.10 14.93 12.21
CA LYS A 262 -20.99 16.11 12.17
C LYS A 262 -22.26 15.79 12.95
N GLY A 263 -22.44 16.40 14.11
CA GLY A 263 -23.45 16.00 15.09
C GLY A 263 -23.28 14.54 15.51
N ASP A 264 -24.37 13.79 15.36
CA ASP A 264 -24.42 12.34 15.62
C ASP A 264 -24.17 11.49 14.36
N LYS A 265 -23.62 12.09 13.28
CA LYS A 265 -23.36 11.41 12.01
C LYS A 265 -21.87 11.31 11.71
N LEU A 266 -21.45 10.15 11.23
CA LEU A 266 -20.07 9.82 10.87
C LEU A 266 -19.99 9.48 9.37
N PHE A 267 -19.15 10.21 8.64
CA PHE A 267 -18.89 9.98 7.22
C PHE A 267 -17.45 9.52 7.02
N PHE A 268 -17.25 8.44 6.27
CA PHE A 268 -15.92 8.00 5.87
C PHE A 268 -15.64 8.41 4.42
N ASP A 269 -14.51 9.07 4.18
CA ASP A 269 -14.10 9.60 2.88
C ASP A 269 -12.60 9.35 2.61
N TRP A 270 -12.12 9.65 1.41
CA TRP A 270 -10.69 9.71 1.09
C TRP A 270 -10.28 11.16 0.75
N ARG A 271 -9.01 11.51 0.96
CA ARG A 271 -8.49 12.81 0.50
C ARG A 271 -8.40 12.83 -1.03
N ALA A 272 -8.71 13.97 -1.65
CA ALA A 272 -8.62 14.13 -3.12
C ALA A 272 -7.21 13.85 -3.68
N SER A 273 -6.15 14.14 -2.91
CA SER A 273 -4.75 13.85 -3.27
C SER A 273 -4.29 12.42 -2.92
N SER A 274 -5.16 11.57 -2.37
CA SER A 274 -4.80 10.20 -1.98
C SER A 274 -4.84 9.23 -3.17
N LYS A 275 -3.87 8.30 -3.20
CA LYS A 275 -3.80 7.21 -4.19
C LYS A 275 -4.78 6.05 -3.86
N PHE A 276 -5.76 6.28 -2.99
CA PHE A 276 -6.69 5.29 -2.44
C PHE A 276 -7.42 4.44 -3.49
N THR A 277 -7.79 5.06 -4.62
CA THR A 277 -8.54 4.43 -5.70
C THR A 277 -7.72 3.48 -6.57
N LEU A 278 -6.37 3.51 -6.45
CA LEU A 278 -5.48 2.67 -7.24
C LEU A 278 -5.36 1.25 -6.67
N LEU A 279 -5.23 0.27 -7.57
CA LEU A 279 -5.08 -1.14 -7.22
C LEU A 279 -3.61 -1.49 -6.92
N THR A 280 -3.32 -1.97 -5.70
CA THR A 280 -1.97 -2.44 -5.36
C THR A 280 -1.59 -3.69 -6.15
N VAL A 281 -0.31 -3.86 -6.46
CA VAL A 281 0.23 -5.05 -7.15
C VAL A 281 1.34 -5.64 -6.28
N ASN A 282 1.28 -6.95 -6.05
CA ASN A 282 2.25 -7.75 -5.29
C ASN A 282 2.56 -7.25 -3.87
N GLU A 283 1.68 -6.44 -3.27
CA GLU A 283 1.81 -5.87 -1.92
C GLU A 283 2.15 -6.94 -0.86
N THR A 284 1.49 -8.09 -0.92
CA THR A 284 1.69 -9.16 0.06
C THR A 284 2.68 -10.24 -0.39
N ALA A 285 3.32 -10.08 -1.54
CA ALA A 285 4.34 -10.99 -2.05
C ALA A 285 5.58 -11.08 -1.12
N PRO A 286 6.40 -12.16 -1.24
CA PRO A 286 7.67 -12.27 -0.52
C PRO A 286 8.75 -11.30 -1.04
N GLU A 287 8.74 -11.00 -2.33
CA GLU A 287 9.60 -10.01 -2.96
C GLU A 287 8.89 -8.65 -2.91
N ALA A 288 9.59 -7.64 -2.38
CA ALA A 288 9.05 -6.29 -2.24
C ALA A 288 9.08 -5.55 -3.58
N VAL A 289 7.99 -4.86 -3.91
CA VAL A 289 7.93 -3.97 -5.08
C VAL A 289 8.68 -2.66 -4.73
N PRO A 290 9.58 -2.16 -5.59
CA PRO A 290 10.30 -0.91 -5.31
C PRO A 290 9.39 0.33 -5.41
N GLU A 291 9.68 1.38 -4.64
CA GLU A 291 9.01 2.68 -4.71
C GLU A 291 9.57 3.62 -5.80
N ASP A 292 10.63 3.20 -6.50
CA ASP A 292 11.28 3.94 -7.58
C ASP A 292 10.25 4.42 -8.63
N LYS A 293 10.17 5.74 -8.81
CA LYS A 293 9.23 6.40 -9.73
C LYS A 293 9.57 6.11 -11.18
N ASP A 294 10.85 6.03 -11.55
CA ASP A 294 11.27 5.89 -12.96
C ASP A 294 11.18 4.43 -13.47
N ASN A 295 10.86 3.51 -12.55
CA ASN A 295 10.79 2.09 -12.83
C ASN A 295 9.39 1.70 -13.32
N ILE A 296 9.29 1.16 -14.53
CA ILE A 296 8.05 0.58 -15.11
C ILE A 296 7.43 -0.56 -14.27
N ASN A 297 8.20 -1.12 -13.33
CA ASN A 297 7.80 -2.14 -12.37
C ASN A 297 7.86 -1.61 -10.92
N GLY A 298 7.91 -0.29 -10.73
CA GLY A 298 7.77 0.39 -9.46
C GLY A 298 6.30 0.44 -9.01
N MET A 299 6.10 0.63 -7.71
CA MET A 299 4.77 0.56 -7.08
C MET A 299 3.74 1.48 -7.75
N HIS A 300 4.15 2.69 -8.11
CA HIS A 300 3.24 3.68 -8.69
C HIS A 300 2.76 3.29 -10.10
N HIS A 301 3.69 2.97 -11.01
CA HIS A 301 3.36 2.56 -12.37
C HIS A 301 2.55 1.26 -12.41
N LEU A 302 2.91 0.26 -11.59
CA LEU A 302 2.13 -0.97 -11.50
C LEU A 302 0.71 -0.74 -10.97
N ALA A 303 0.51 0.24 -10.08
CA ALA A 303 -0.81 0.58 -9.55
C ALA A 303 -1.68 1.35 -10.56
N LEU A 304 -1.09 2.22 -11.38
CA LEU A 304 -1.76 2.85 -12.52
C LEU A 304 -2.16 1.81 -13.56
N GLU A 305 -1.21 0.97 -13.99
CA GLU A 305 -1.42 -0.10 -14.95
C GLU A 305 -2.50 -1.08 -14.49
N ALA A 306 -2.46 -1.55 -13.24
CA ALA A 306 -3.46 -2.48 -12.72
C ALA A 306 -4.87 -1.87 -12.67
N THR A 307 -4.97 -0.58 -12.34
CA THR A 307 -6.25 0.17 -12.35
C THR A 307 -6.79 0.28 -13.77
N ALA A 308 -5.96 0.68 -14.74
CA ALA A 308 -6.32 0.77 -16.15
C ALA A 308 -6.73 -0.59 -16.73
N ILE A 309 -5.96 -1.66 -16.45
CA ILE A 309 -6.31 -3.03 -16.84
C ILE A 309 -7.69 -3.40 -16.30
N ASN A 310 -7.97 -3.14 -15.02
CA ASN A 310 -9.23 -3.51 -14.38
C ASN A 310 -10.42 -2.74 -14.95
N GLN A 311 -10.27 -1.44 -15.22
CA GLN A 311 -11.25 -0.60 -15.91
C GLN A 311 -11.54 -1.11 -17.33
N ASN A 312 -10.51 -1.22 -18.18
CA ASN A 312 -10.60 -1.76 -19.55
C ASN A 312 -11.30 -3.13 -19.58
N PHE A 313 -10.81 -4.06 -18.77
CA PHE A 313 -11.31 -5.43 -18.70
C PHE A 313 -12.77 -5.50 -18.26
N SER A 314 -13.18 -4.72 -17.25
CA SER A 314 -14.56 -4.71 -16.73
C SER A 314 -15.61 -4.41 -17.82
N GLN A 315 -15.25 -3.60 -18.82
CA GLN A 315 -16.16 -3.17 -19.88
C GLN A 315 -16.00 -4.01 -21.16
N GLN A 316 -14.81 -4.56 -21.42
CA GLN A 316 -14.55 -5.40 -22.59
C GLN A 316 -15.34 -6.73 -22.56
N VAL A 317 -15.58 -7.31 -21.38
CA VAL A 317 -16.29 -8.59 -21.23
C VAL A 317 -17.82 -8.45 -21.27
N LEU A 318 -18.35 -7.30 -21.67
CA LEU A 318 -19.78 -6.99 -21.70
C LEU A 318 -20.32 -6.96 -23.13
N ILE A 319 -21.61 -7.31 -23.27
CA ILE A 319 -22.31 -7.26 -24.55
C ILE A 319 -22.80 -5.83 -24.77
N LYS A 320 -22.00 -5.03 -25.49
CA LYS A 320 -22.19 -3.58 -25.71
C LYS A 320 -23.61 -3.21 -26.22
N ASP A 321 -24.20 -4.05 -27.09
CA ASP A 321 -25.55 -3.87 -27.65
C ASP A 321 -26.58 -4.91 -27.13
N GLY A 322 -26.29 -5.58 -26.01
CA GLY A 322 -27.02 -6.76 -25.52
C GLY A 322 -28.30 -6.47 -24.73
N GLY A 323 -28.78 -5.22 -24.74
CA GLY A 323 -29.71 -4.71 -23.73
C GLY A 323 -29.07 -4.57 -22.35
N ARG A 324 -29.81 -3.99 -21.39
CA ARG A 324 -29.33 -3.78 -20.01
C ARG A 324 -30.33 -4.31 -18.99
N LEU A 325 -29.84 -4.62 -17.80
CA LEU A 325 -30.66 -4.79 -16.59
C LEU A 325 -30.76 -3.41 -15.92
N ASP A 326 -31.98 -2.88 -15.84
CA ASP A 326 -32.28 -1.60 -15.20
C ASP A 326 -32.76 -1.82 -13.76
N PHE A 327 -32.34 -0.96 -12.83
CA PHE A 327 -32.78 -0.97 -11.43
C PHE A 327 -33.92 0.05 -11.16
N GLY A 328 -34.40 0.75 -12.19
CA GLY A 328 -35.55 1.64 -12.16
C GLY A 328 -35.24 3.07 -11.71
N GLN A 329 -34.09 3.29 -11.08
CA GLN A 329 -33.54 4.63 -10.81
C GLN A 329 -32.29 4.87 -11.67
N PRO A 330 -32.10 6.06 -12.25
CA PRO A 330 -30.93 6.38 -13.05
C PRO A 330 -29.63 6.33 -12.24
N ASN A 331 -28.49 6.33 -12.92
CA ASN A 331 -27.18 6.49 -12.26
C ASN A 331 -27.10 7.91 -11.64
N PRO A 332 -26.90 8.05 -10.31
CA PRO A 332 -26.94 9.35 -9.63
C PRO A 332 -25.76 10.27 -9.97
N PHE A 333 -24.72 9.73 -10.60
CA PHE A 333 -23.51 10.47 -11.00
C PHE A 333 -23.48 10.75 -12.51
N ALA A 334 -24.60 10.54 -13.21
CA ALA A 334 -24.72 10.85 -14.62
C ALA A 334 -24.92 12.35 -14.84
N SER A 335 -23.98 13.00 -15.53
CA SER A 335 -24.23 14.33 -16.08
C SER A 335 -24.94 14.24 -17.44
N PRO A 336 -25.67 15.28 -17.89
CA PRO A 336 -26.29 15.30 -19.22
C PRO A 336 -25.30 15.11 -20.39
N SER A 337 -24.02 15.48 -20.21
CA SER A 337 -22.97 15.28 -21.20
C SER A 337 -22.40 13.86 -21.23
N ASP A 338 -22.57 13.06 -20.17
CA ASP A 338 -22.07 11.67 -20.10
C ASP A 338 -23.03 10.64 -20.73
N ALA A 339 -24.12 11.09 -21.36
CA ALA A 339 -25.22 10.26 -21.81
C ALA A 339 -24.75 9.11 -22.72
N GLY A 340 -24.91 7.87 -22.25
CA GLY A 340 -24.47 6.66 -22.96
C GLY A 340 -22.97 6.34 -22.88
N MET A 341 -22.13 7.23 -22.33
CA MET A 341 -20.68 7.03 -22.22
C MET A 341 -20.24 6.43 -20.87
N LEU A 342 -21.07 6.52 -19.83
CA LEU A 342 -20.79 5.91 -18.52
C LEU A 342 -20.54 4.41 -18.61
N ALA A 343 -19.59 3.93 -17.80
CA ALA A 343 -19.32 2.51 -17.57
C ALA A 343 -20.57 1.77 -17.06
N SER A 344 -20.69 0.48 -17.40
CA SER A 344 -21.65 -0.43 -16.76
C SER A 344 -21.31 -0.54 -15.27
N CYS A 345 -22.20 0.01 -14.44
CA CYS A 345 -22.14 -0.05 -12.98
C CYS A 345 -23.55 0.23 -12.43
N ALA A 346 -23.92 -0.50 -11.39
CA ALA A 346 -25.11 -0.23 -10.59
C ALA A 346 -24.75 -0.14 -9.11
N TYR A 347 -25.44 0.77 -8.42
CA TYR A 347 -25.21 1.11 -7.03
C TYR A 347 -26.36 0.59 -6.19
N LYS A 348 -26.06 -0.14 -5.11
CA LYS A 348 -27.04 -0.57 -4.10
C LYS A 348 -26.73 0.12 -2.78
N TYR A 349 -27.68 0.90 -2.27
CA TYR A 349 -27.59 1.52 -0.95
C TYR A 349 -28.21 0.57 0.06
N ARG A 350 -27.36 -0.01 0.91
CA ARG A 350 -27.74 -1.09 1.84
C ARG A 350 -27.44 -0.67 3.27
N LYS A 351 -28.30 -1.03 4.21
CA LYS A 351 -28.15 -0.69 5.63
C LYS A 351 -27.90 -1.94 6.47
N TRP A 352 -26.96 -1.83 7.40
CA TRP A 352 -26.70 -2.81 8.46
C TRP A 352 -26.80 -2.16 9.83
N ARG A 353 -27.09 -2.96 10.85
CA ARG A 353 -27.01 -2.53 12.26
C ARG A 353 -25.66 -2.96 12.82
N LEU A 354 -24.99 -2.08 13.58
CA LEU A 354 -23.65 -2.35 14.14
C LEU A 354 -23.64 -2.87 15.58
N ALA A 355 -24.79 -2.97 16.26
CA ALA A 355 -24.89 -3.64 17.55
C ALA A 355 -26.27 -4.30 17.77
N SER A 356 -26.36 -5.22 18.73
CA SER A 356 -27.59 -5.97 19.03
C SER A 356 -28.57 -5.24 19.97
N GLY A 357 -28.24 -4.03 20.44
CA GLY A 357 -29.10 -3.21 21.30
C GLY A 357 -30.07 -2.32 20.53
N ASN A 358 -31.01 -1.69 21.24
CA ASN A 358 -31.96 -0.73 20.64
C ASN A 358 -31.32 0.62 20.26
N ASP A 359 -30.20 0.99 20.89
CA ASP A 359 -29.44 2.23 20.64
C ASP A 359 -28.19 1.97 19.76
N ALA A 360 -28.25 0.92 18.95
CA ALA A 360 -27.17 0.51 18.08
C ALA A 360 -27.00 1.48 16.89
N PRO A 361 -25.79 1.98 16.59
CA PRO A 361 -25.58 2.74 15.38
C PRO A 361 -25.86 1.88 14.14
N GLU A 362 -26.57 2.46 13.18
CA GLU A 362 -26.78 1.88 11.86
C GLU A 362 -25.73 2.46 10.89
N ILE A 363 -25.31 1.63 9.93
CA ILE A 363 -24.43 2.03 8.82
C ILE A 363 -25.14 1.84 7.49
N VAL A 364 -25.10 2.86 6.63
CA VAL A 364 -25.47 2.76 5.21
C VAL A 364 -24.21 2.70 4.35
N VAL A 365 -24.19 1.77 3.40
CA VAL A 365 -23.07 1.55 2.49
C VAL A 365 -23.56 1.58 1.05
N ARG A 366 -22.91 2.38 0.19
CA ARG A 366 -23.06 2.25 -1.27
C ARG A 366 -22.19 1.10 -1.72
N CYS A 367 -22.83 0.05 -2.25
CA CYS A 367 -22.17 -1.12 -2.78
C CYS A 367 -22.25 -1.13 -4.30
N GLU A 368 -21.20 -1.58 -4.98
CA GLU A 368 -21.09 -1.53 -6.44
C GLU A 368 -21.21 -2.93 -7.07
N VAL A 369 -21.79 -3.00 -8.27
CA VAL A 369 -21.89 -4.21 -9.09
C VAL A 369 -21.55 -3.85 -10.54
N ASP A 370 -20.76 -4.69 -11.21
CA ASP A 370 -20.19 -4.36 -12.52
C ASP A 370 -21.07 -4.82 -13.70
N ALA A 371 -21.73 -5.98 -13.61
CA ALA A 371 -22.54 -6.53 -14.71
C ALA A 371 -23.68 -7.47 -14.28
N ALA A 372 -24.55 -7.81 -15.24
CA ALA A 372 -25.63 -8.78 -15.09
C ALA A 372 -25.33 -10.09 -15.86
N LEU A 373 -25.88 -11.21 -15.41
CA LEU A 373 -25.89 -12.49 -16.09
C LEU A 373 -27.33 -12.86 -16.44
N ARG A 374 -27.59 -13.11 -17.73
CA ARG A 374 -28.86 -13.70 -18.19
C ARG A 374 -29.04 -15.08 -17.55
N ALA A 375 -30.09 -15.20 -16.73
CA ALA A 375 -30.53 -16.43 -16.12
C ALA A 375 -31.28 -17.33 -17.11
N ALA A 376 -31.67 -18.53 -16.67
CA ALA A 376 -32.60 -19.37 -17.41
C ALA A 376 -34.01 -18.74 -17.40
N GLU A 377 -34.84 -19.16 -18.36
CA GLU A 377 -36.20 -18.66 -18.52
C GLU A 377 -37.03 -18.83 -17.22
N GLY A 378 -37.62 -17.75 -16.72
CA GLY A 378 -38.36 -17.70 -15.46
C GLY A 378 -37.54 -17.43 -14.19
N ALA A 379 -36.21 -17.36 -14.26
CA ALA A 379 -35.36 -17.01 -13.11
C ALA A 379 -34.91 -15.53 -13.13
N ALA A 380 -34.71 -14.94 -11.95
CA ALA A 380 -34.18 -13.59 -11.82
C ALA A 380 -32.73 -13.50 -12.37
N PRO A 381 -32.36 -12.41 -13.08
CA PRO A 381 -31.00 -12.23 -13.58
C PRO A 381 -30.00 -12.12 -12.42
N GLN A 382 -28.86 -12.79 -12.56
CA GLN A 382 -27.80 -12.76 -11.55
C GLN A 382 -26.95 -11.50 -11.69
N THR A 383 -26.38 -11.05 -10.58
CA THR A 383 -25.48 -9.88 -10.51
C THR A 383 -24.05 -10.32 -10.28
N VAL A 384 -23.07 -9.70 -10.96
CA VAL A 384 -21.67 -10.13 -10.88
C VAL A 384 -20.70 -8.97 -10.71
N LEU A 385 -19.63 -9.21 -9.93
CA LEU A 385 -18.45 -8.36 -9.93
C LEU A 385 -17.41 -8.91 -10.91
N ILE A 386 -16.77 -8.05 -11.67
CA ILE A 386 -15.74 -8.35 -12.66
C ILE A 386 -14.46 -7.65 -12.22
N LYS A 387 -13.40 -8.42 -11.95
CA LYS A 387 -12.10 -7.89 -11.51
C LYS A 387 -10.95 -8.59 -12.26
N ALA A 388 -9.83 -7.91 -12.42
CA ALA A 388 -8.68 -8.34 -13.21
C ALA A 388 -7.44 -8.62 -12.34
N LEU A 389 -6.91 -9.83 -12.41
CA LEU A 389 -5.56 -10.15 -11.92
C LEU A 389 -4.55 -9.92 -13.06
N ASN A 390 -3.46 -9.22 -12.77
CA ASN A 390 -2.48 -8.77 -13.76
C ASN A 390 -1.07 -9.34 -13.51
N GLU A 391 -0.46 -9.90 -14.55
CA GLU A 391 0.95 -10.34 -14.59
C GLU A 391 1.82 -9.33 -15.36
N TYR A 392 2.90 -8.87 -14.73
CA TYR A 392 3.82 -7.85 -15.31
C TYR A 392 5.26 -8.35 -15.55
N ASP A 393 5.79 -9.29 -14.74
CA ASP A 393 7.14 -9.86 -14.90
C ASP A 393 7.13 -11.40 -14.81
N LEU A 394 7.80 -12.05 -15.76
CA LEU A 394 7.94 -13.50 -15.88
C LEU A 394 9.08 -14.08 -15.02
N LYS A 395 9.90 -13.24 -14.36
CA LYS A 395 10.98 -13.72 -13.48
C LYS A 395 10.48 -14.56 -12.31
N SER A 396 9.27 -14.28 -11.82
CA SER A 396 8.58 -15.19 -10.91
C SER A 396 8.17 -16.46 -11.67
N GLN A 397 9.05 -17.47 -11.68
CA GLN A 397 8.79 -18.78 -12.27
C GLN A 397 7.53 -19.47 -11.68
N VAL A 398 7.06 -19.00 -10.54
CA VAL A 398 5.83 -19.45 -9.88
C VAL A 398 4.58 -18.86 -10.55
N CYS A 399 4.62 -17.64 -11.11
CA CYS A 399 3.41 -16.98 -11.61
C CYS A 399 3.12 -17.18 -13.10
N ASP A 400 4.09 -17.54 -13.97
CA ASP A 400 3.93 -17.60 -15.44
C ASP A 400 2.54 -18.08 -15.92
N TYR A 401 1.66 -17.12 -16.25
CA TYR A 401 0.27 -17.39 -16.59
C TYR A 401 0.17 -18.25 -17.85
N ARG A 402 1.01 -17.97 -18.86
CA ARG A 402 0.95 -18.66 -20.16
C ARG A 402 1.36 -20.14 -20.05
N LYS A 403 2.29 -20.48 -19.16
CA LYS A 403 2.66 -21.88 -18.91
C LYS A 403 1.73 -22.60 -17.94
N ARG A 404 1.17 -21.90 -16.94
CA ARG A 404 0.50 -22.55 -15.79
C ARG A 404 -1.03 -22.53 -15.81
N LEU A 405 -1.70 -21.58 -16.49
CA LEU A 405 -3.17 -21.48 -16.43
C LEU A 405 -3.92 -22.66 -17.05
N GLU A 406 -3.34 -23.36 -18.03
CA GLU A 406 -3.99 -24.50 -18.70
C GLU A 406 -4.06 -25.74 -17.78
N ASN A 407 -2.97 -26.05 -17.08
CA ASN A 407 -2.84 -27.29 -16.28
C ASN A 407 -2.90 -27.08 -14.75
N GLN A 408 -2.67 -25.85 -14.28
CA GLN A 408 -2.41 -25.54 -12.86
C GLN A 408 -3.15 -24.26 -12.39
N LYS A 409 -4.30 -23.93 -12.99
CA LYS A 409 -5.11 -22.72 -12.68
C LYS A 409 -5.29 -22.46 -11.18
N GLY A 410 -5.60 -23.50 -10.39
CA GLY A 410 -5.75 -23.37 -8.93
C GLY A 410 -4.46 -22.98 -8.19
N ALA A 411 -3.29 -23.42 -8.68
CA ALA A 411 -2.01 -23.03 -8.10
C ALA A 411 -1.59 -21.61 -8.51
N VAL A 412 -1.98 -21.15 -9.71
CA VAL A 412 -1.84 -19.74 -10.12
C VAL A 412 -2.72 -18.85 -9.24
N LEU A 413 -4.01 -19.18 -9.12
CA LEU A 413 -4.95 -18.44 -8.26
C LEU A 413 -4.47 -18.36 -6.80
N LEU A 414 -3.98 -19.47 -6.23
CA LEU A 414 -3.44 -19.48 -4.87
C LEU A 414 -2.17 -18.62 -4.72
N SER A 415 -1.32 -18.55 -5.76
CA SER A 415 -0.16 -17.67 -5.79
C SER A 415 -0.59 -16.20 -5.81
N GLU A 416 -1.55 -15.86 -6.68
CA GLU A 416 -2.10 -14.50 -6.78
C GLU A 416 -2.80 -14.06 -5.50
N THR A 417 -3.65 -14.91 -4.91
CA THR A 417 -4.24 -14.66 -3.59
C THR A 417 -3.20 -14.39 -2.50
N LYS A 418 -2.02 -15.02 -2.56
CA LYS A 418 -0.94 -14.79 -1.58
C LYS A 418 -0.15 -13.52 -1.86
N ASN A 419 0.09 -13.19 -3.12
CA ASN A 419 0.85 -11.99 -3.53
C ASN A 419 0.01 -10.71 -3.48
N ASN A 420 -1.30 -10.83 -3.67
CA ASN A 420 -2.27 -9.74 -3.77
C ASN A 420 -3.38 -9.86 -2.69
N LYS A 421 -3.05 -10.37 -1.49
CA LYS A 421 -4.04 -10.77 -0.46
C LYS A 421 -5.00 -9.65 -0.08
N PHE A 422 -4.48 -8.43 0.15
CA PHE A 422 -5.33 -7.29 0.52
C PHE A 422 -6.30 -6.91 -0.59
N LYS A 423 -5.81 -6.79 -1.85
CA LYS A 423 -6.62 -6.53 -3.04
C LYS A 423 -7.74 -7.57 -3.23
N VAL A 424 -7.39 -8.86 -3.17
CA VAL A 424 -8.36 -9.96 -3.35
C VAL A 424 -9.36 -10.05 -2.19
N ALA A 425 -8.93 -9.75 -0.95
CA ALA A 425 -9.83 -9.67 0.20
C ALA A 425 -10.85 -8.54 0.04
N LYS A 426 -10.42 -7.32 -0.35
CA LYS A 426 -11.33 -6.19 -0.60
C LYS A 426 -12.39 -6.53 -1.67
N TRP A 427 -11.99 -7.12 -2.80
CA TRP A 427 -12.93 -7.55 -3.84
C TRP A 427 -13.92 -8.61 -3.37
N THR A 428 -13.47 -9.56 -2.54
CA THR A 428 -14.31 -10.61 -1.98
C THR A 428 -15.32 -10.05 -0.97
N ALA A 429 -14.89 -9.11 -0.12
CA ALA A 429 -15.75 -8.41 0.82
C ALA A 429 -16.79 -7.53 0.10
N SER A 430 -16.38 -6.76 -0.92
CA SER A 430 -17.30 -5.93 -1.73
C SER A 430 -18.38 -6.78 -2.40
N ALA A 431 -18.01 -7.95 -2.97
CA ALA A 431 -18.98 -8.87 -3.57
C ALA A 431 -19.99 -9.45 -2.54
N LEU A 432 -19.57 -9.65 -1.29
CA LEU A 432 -20.46 -10.08 -0.20
C LEU A 432 -21.38 -8.93 0.27
N LEU A 433 -20.85 -7.71 0.37
CA LEU A 433 -21.62 -6.50 0.73
C LEU A 433 -22.66 -6.15 -0.33
N SER A 434 -22.31 -6.15 -1.62
CA SER A 434 -23.23 -5.88 -2.73
C SER A 434 -24.25 -7.00 -2.98
N GLY A 435 -24.06 -8.16 -2.37
CA GLY A 435 -24.90 -9.34 -2.56
C GLY A 435 -24.83 -9.88 -3.99
N ALA A 436 -23.66 -9.83 -4.62
CA ALA A 436 -23.45 -10.38 -5.94
C ALA A 436 -23.44 -11.93 -5.92
N ASP A 437 -23.93 -12.54 -6.99
CA ASP A 437 -23.99 -14.00 -7.12
C ASP A 437 -22.63 -14.62 -7.44
N GLN A 438 -21.81 -13.90 -8.23
CA GLN A 438 -20.50 -14.37 -8.70
C GLN A 438 -19.45 -13.25 -8.76
N ILE A 439 -18.20 -13.64 -8.55
CA ILE A 439 -17.01 -12.87 -8.90
C ILE A 439 -16.40 -13.51 -10.16
N LYS A 440 -16.26 -12.73 -11.22
CA LYS A 440 -15.56 -13.08 -12.45
C LYS A 440 -14.14 -12.49 -12.39
N LEU A 441 -13.14 -13.36 -12.25
CA LEU A 441 -11.73 -13.01 -12.26
C LEU A 441 -11.13 -13.26 -13.65
N GLY A 442 -10.66 -12.19 -14.29
CA GLY A 442 -9.82 -12.29 -15.49
C GLY A 442 -8.35 -12.47 -15.13
N PHE A 443 -7.63 -13.28 -15.91
CA PHE A 443 -6.17 -13.35 -15.88
C PHE A 443 -5.61 -12.60 -17.09
N ILE A 444 -5.03 -11.43 -16.82
CA ILE A 444 -4.45 -10.53 -17.81
C ILE A 444 -2.92 -10.57 -17.67
N SER A 445 -2.19 -10.59 -18.78
CA SER A 445 -0.73 -10.46 -18.81
C SER A 445 -0.34 -9.35 -19.77
N ARG A 446 0.78 -8.67 -19.54
CA ARG A 446 1.43 -7.85 -20.58
C ARG A 446 1.68 -8.69 -21.84
N ALA A 447 1.59 -8.08 -23.02
CA ALA A 447 1.88 -8.75 -24.29
C ALA A 447 3.36 -9.18 -24.33
N THR A 448 4.26 -8.31 -23.86
CA THR A 448 5.64 -8.66 -23.51
C THR A 448 6.01 -8.04 -22.15
N PRO A 449 6.95 -8.58 -21.35
CA PRO A 449 7.21 -8.10 -19.99
C PRO A 449 7.65 -6.62 -19.87
N ARG A 450 8.11 -6.02 -20.98
CA ARG A 450 8.53 -4.60 -21.05
C ARG A 450 7.47 -3.68 -21.66
N ASP A 451 6.38 -4.23 -22.16
CA ASP A 451 5.29 -3.48 -22.78
C ASP A 451 4.19 -3.24 -21.75
N VAL A 452 4.16 -2.01 -21.22
CA VAL A 452 3.19 -1.56 -20.21
C VAL A 452 1.84 -1.16 -20.87
N SER A 453 1.82 -0.98 -22.18
CA SER A 453 0.68 -0.40 -22.91
C SER A 453 -0.24 -1.45 -23.54
N ASN A 454 0.30 -2.62 -23.91
CA ASN A 454 -0.47 -3.70 -24.54
C ASN A 454 -0.59 -4.93 -23.62
N HIS A 455 -1.81 -5.37 -23.38
CA HIS A 455 -2.11 -6.54 -22.56
C HIS A 455 -2.97 -7.56 -23.30
N VAL A 456 -3.02 -8.78 -22.78
CA VAL A 456 -3.86 -9.87 -23.31
C VAL A 456 -4.61 -10.58 -22.19
N VAL A 457 -5.87 -10.94 -22.46
CA VAL A 457 -6.74 -11.74 -21.60
C VAL A 457 -6.48 -13.23 -21.91
N LEU A 458 -5.95 -13.96 -20.94
CA LEU A 458 -5.50 -15.34 -21.10
C LEU A 458 -6.55 -16.38 -20.67
N ALA A 459 -7.29 -16.09 -19.61
CA ALA A 459 -8.30 -17.00 -19.06
C ALA A 459 -9.31 -16.26 -18.16
N MET A 460 -10.47 -16.89 -17.98
CA MET A 460 -11.45 -16.54 -16.95
C MET A 460 -11.49 -17.56 -15.81
N HIS A 461 -11.95 -17.10 -14.65
CA HIS A 461 -12.38 -17.95 -13.55
C HIS A 461 -13.58 -17.32 -12.83
N ALA A 462 -14.60 -18.12 -12.55
CA ALA A 462 -15.80 -17.70 -11.82
C ALA A 462 -15.79 -18.31 -10.42
N LEU A 463 -16.10 -17.51 -9.40
CA LEU A 463 -16.18 -17.89 -7.99
C LEU A 463 -17.49 -17.38 -7.40
N LYS A 464 -18.10 -18.13 -6.48
CA LYS A 464 -19.13 -17.56 -5.59
C LYS A 464 -18.43 -16.77 -4.49
N PRO A 465 -18.92 -15.60 -4.06
CA PRO A 465 -18.23 -14.80 -3.03
C PRO A 465 -17.98 -15.54 -1.72
N ARG A 466 -18.94 -16.36 -1.26
CA ARG A 466 -18.80 -17.22 -0.07
C ARG A 466 -17.73 -18.31 -0.22
N ASP A 467 -17.48 -18.79 -1.45
CA ASP A 467 -16.42 -19.78 -1.73
C ASP A 467 -15.05 -19.10 -1.82
N ALA A 468 -14.99 -17.89 -2.41
CA ALA A 468 -13.80 -17.05 -2.40
C ALA A 468 -13.38 -16.68 -0.97
N ALA A 469 -14.30 -16.23 -0.11
CA ALA A 469 -13.99 -15.88 1.28
C ALA A 469 -13.39 -17.07 2.06
N ARG A 470 -13.97 -18.27 1.89
CA ARG A 470 -13.43 -19.50 2.49
C ARG A 470 -12.03 -19.85 1.94
N SER A 471 -11.78 -19.68 0.64
CA SER A 471 -10.49 -20.03 0.03
C SER A 471 -9.34 -19.11 0.44
N ILE A 472 -9.63 -17.85 0.79
CA ILE A 472 -8.64 -16.85 1.24
C ILE A 472 -8.58 -16.69 2.77
N SER A 473 -9.41 -17.45 3.50
CA SER A 473 -9.60 -17.34 4.96
C SER A 473 -10.02 -15.93 5.42
N LEU A 474 -10.96 -15.31 4.70
CA LEU A 474 -11.60 -14.06 5.08
C LEU A 474 -12.81 -14.35 5.99
N ASP A 475 -12.70 -14.00 7.26
CA ASP A 475 -13.80 -14.04 8.22
C ASP A 475 -14.58 -12.72 8.19
N MET A 476 -15.83 -12.77 7.73
CA MET A 476 -16.70 -11.59 7.67
C MET A 476 -17.15 -11.11 9.05
N ASP A 477 -17.25 -11.99 10.04
CA ASP A 477 -17.64 -11.58 11.39
C ASP A 477 -16.47 -10.83 12.07
N ASN A 478 -15.22 -11.23 11.80
CA ASN A 478 -14.05 -10.42 12.16
C ASN A 478 -14.02 -9.06 11.44
N CYS A 479 -14.27 -9.05 10.13
CA CYS A 479 -14.34 -7.82 9.33
C CYS A 479 -15.34 -6.80 9.90
N TRP A 480 -16.55 -7.26 10.23
CA TRP A 480 -17.59 -6.44 10.86
C TRP A 480 -17.26 -6.06 12.30
N GLY A 481 -16.56 -6.92 13.05
CA GLY A 481 -16.03 -6.59 14.38
C GLY A 481 -15.04 -5.42 14.35
N ILE A 482 -14.16 -5.37 13.33
CA ILE A 482 -13.22 -4.25 13.11
C ILE A 482 -13.97 -2.96 12.81
N VAL A 483 -14.89 -2.99 11.83
CA VAL A 483 -15.71 -1.83 11.45
C VAL A 483 -16.47 -1.29 12.65
N ARG A 484 -17.15 -2.17 13.39
CA ARG A 484 -17.91 -1.78 14.59
C ARG A 484 -17.01 -1.07 15.61
N ALA A 485 -15.87 -1.66 15.96
CA ALA A 485 -14.97 -1.06 16.96
C ALA A 485 -14.42 0.31 16.53
N LEU A 486 -14.17 0.52 15.24
CA LEU A 486 -13.77 1.82 14.70
C LEU A 486 -14.93 2.83 14.76
N CYS A 487 -16.14 2.44 14.39
CA CYS A 487 -17.33 3.29 14.47
C CYS A 487 -17.68 3.66 15.91
N ASP A 488 -17.69 2.69 16.84
CA ASP A 488 -17.96 2.91 18.27
C ASP A 488 -16.94 3.88 18.89
N MET A 489 -15.66 3.80 18.48
CA MET A 489 -14.60 4.73 18.91
C MET A 489 -14.78 6.13 18.30
N LEU A 490 -15.00 6.25 16.99
CA LEU A 490 -15.17 7.56 16.31
C LEU A 490 -16.46 8.28 16.73
N LEU A 491 -17.53 7.54 17.08
CA LEU A 491 -18.76 8.07 17.66
C LEU A 491 -18.65 8.40 19.16
N ALA A 492 -17.48 8.17 19.78
CA ALA A 492 -17.16 8.63 21.14
C ALA A 492 -16.27 9.89 21.18
N LEU A 493 -15.57 10.22 20.09
CA LEU A 493 -14.78 11.45 19.96
C LEU A 493 -15.66 12.68 19.66
N ASP A 494 -15.21 13.89 19.99
CA ASP A 494 -15.97 15.12 19.72
C ASP A 494 -16.28 15.36 18.23
N GLU A 495 -17.12 16.35 17.91
CA GLU A 495 -17.35 16.74 16.52
C GLU A 495 -16.07 17.30 15.87
N GLY A 496 -15.76 16.85 14.65
CA GLY A 496 -14.51 17.20 13.98
C GLY A 496 -14.15 16.27 12.83
N THR A 497 -12.99 16.55 12.23
CA THR A 497 -12.39 15.73 11.17
C THR A 497 -11.23 14.92 11.73
N TYR A 498 -11.23 13.63 11.41
CA TYR A 498 -10.21 12.68 11.84
C TYR A 498 -9.53 12.03 10.63
N LEU A 499 -8.24 11.73 10.75
CA LEU A 499 -7.47 10.99 9.76
C LEU A 499 -6.98 9.67 10.36
N LEU A 500 -7.46 8.56 9.79
CA LEU A 500 -7.02 7.21 10.09
C LEU A 500 -5.79 6.91 9.22
N VAL A 501 -4.60 6.74 9.81
CA VAL A 501 -3.33 6.51 9.09
C VAL A 501 -2.73 5.16 9.48
N LYS A 502 -2.63 4.24 8.52
CA LYS A 502 -1.92 2.96 8.67
C LYS A 502 -0.43 3.19 8.44
N ASP A 503 0.38 2.89 9.44
CA ASP A 503 1.83 2.99 9.36
C ASP A 503 2.37 1.86 8.43
N PRO A 504 3.11 2.16 7.35
CA PRO A 504 3.65 1.15 6.43
C PRO A 504 4.65 0.20 7.10
N ASN A 505 5.42 0.71 8.07
CA ASN A 505 6.58 0.03 8.62
C ASN A 505 6.31 -0.54 10.03
N LYS A 506 5.09 -0.34 10.57
CA LYS A 506 4.67 -0.82 11.90
C LYS A 506 3.24 -1.39 11.85
N GLU A 507 2.97 -2.40 12.67
CA GLU A 507 1.64 -3.03 12.82
C GLU A 507 0.68 -2.19 13.68
N LEU A 508 0.41 -0.96 13.24
CA LEU A 508 -0.46 -0.02 13.95
C LEU A 508 -1.22 0.91 13.00
N LEU A 509 -2.42 1.29 13.43
CA LEU A 509 -3.25 2.36 12.90
C LEU A 509 -3.25 3.50 13.92
N ARG A 510 -3.03 4.74 13.48
CA ARG A 510 -3.21 5.94 14.31
C ARG A 510 -4.44 6.70 13.85
N VAL A 511 -5.17 7.28 14.80
CA VAL A 511 -6.26 8.22 14.52
C VAL A 511 -5.78 9.59 14.96
N TYR A 512 -5.69 10.51 14.02
CA TYR A 512 -5.35 11.91 14.25
C TYR A 512 -6.60 12.77 14.22
N SER A 513 -6.74 13.71 15.15
CA SER A 513 -7.61 14.88 14.96
C SER A 513 -6.86 15.87 14.08
N VAL A 514 -7.51 16.36 13.02
CA VAL A 514 -6.91 17.23 12.02
C VAL A 514 -7.71 18.53 11.88
N PRO A 515 -7.05 19.71 11.81
CA PRO A 515 -7.73 20.98 11.58
C PRO A 515 -8.57 20.98 10.28
N PRO A 516 -9.65 21.79 10.21
CA PRO A 516 -10.51 21.87 9.02
C PRO A 516 -9.76 22.29 7.73
N ASP A 517 -8.68 23.05 7.90
CA ASP A 517 -7.80 23.57 6.85
C ASP A 517 -6.58 22.69 6.55
N ALA A 518 -6.38 21.57 7.26
CA ALA A 518 -5.21 20.69 7.11
C ALA A 518 -5.05 20.07 5.70
N PHE A 519 -6.10 20.09 4.88
CA PHE A 519 -6.09 19.67 3.49
C PHE A 519 -6.61 20.74 2.52
N ALA A 520 -6.81 21.98 3.00
CA ALA A 520 -7.04 23.11 2.11
C ALA A 520 -5.78 23.32 1.26
N ALA A 521 -5.94 23.38 -0.06
CA ALA A 521 -4.80 23.44 -0.96
C ALA A 521 -4.04 24.76 -0.81
N VAL A 522 -2.92 24.74 -0.07
CA VAL A 522 -1.81 25.64 -0.39
C VAL A 522 -1.41 25.28 -1.82
N ALA A 523 -1.50 26.24 -2.73
CA ALA A 523 -1.19 26.04 -4.14
C ALA A 523 0.32 25.74 -4.30
N ALA A 524 0.69 24.47 -4.17
CA ALA A 524 1.95 23.97 -4.66
C ALA A 524 1.99 24.26 -6.17
N PRO A 525 3.14 24.72 -6.72
CA PRO A 525 3.28 24.83 -8.15
C PRO A 525 2.99 23.46 -8.77
N VAL A 526 2.23 23.45 -9.85
CA VAL A 526 2.01 22.24 -10.64
C VAL A 526 3.40 21.79 -11.12
N GLU A 527 3.90 20.67 -10.59
CA GLU A 527 4.95 19.94 -11.26
C GLU A 527 4.30 19.38 -12.52
N ASP A 528 4.72 19.88 -13.69
CA ASP A 528 4.32 19.33 -14.99
C ASP A 528 4.89 17.91 -15.11
N ASP A 529 4.15 16.93 -14.59
CA ASP A 529 4.36 15.51 -14.84
C ASP A 529 4.10 15.24 -16.34
N ASP A 530 5.13 15.45 -17.17
CA ASP A 530 5.17 15.15 -18.61
C ASP A 530 5.01 13.63 -18.87
N LEU A 531 3.79 13.12 -18.72
CA LEU A 531 3.45 11.69 -18.81
C LEU A 531 3.21 11.22 -20.25
N ASP A 532 4.28 11.18 -21.04
CA ASP A 532 4.31 10.42 -22.29
C ASP A 532 4.25 8.90 -22.01
N GLY A 533 3.07 8.28 -22.17
CA GLY A 533 2.99 6.84 -22.46
C GLY A 533 1.84 6.01 -21.86
N VAL A 534 1.07 6.51 -20.89
CA VAL A 534 -0.06 5.76 -20.30
C VAL A 534 -1.37 6.51 -20.49
N ASP A 535 -1.91 6.44 -21.71
CA ASP A 535 -3.30 6.82 -21.99
C ASP A 535 -4.26 5.92 -21.20
N MET A 536 -4.85 6.50 -20.15
CA MET A 536 -5.77 5.90 -19.18
C MET A 536 -7.21 5.74 -19.70
N GLY A 537 -7.50 6.03 -20.97
CA GLY A 537 -8.78 5.70 -21.61
C GLY A 537 -10.01 6.50 -21.16
N GLY A 538 -9.84 7.47 -20.28
CA GLY A 538 -10.90 8.39 -19.86
C GLY A 538 -10.32 9.77 -19.59
N GLU A 539 -10.91 10.80 -20.21
CA GLU A 539 -10.71 12.18 -19.77
C GLU A 539 -11.22 12.29 -18.34
N SER A 540 -10.29 12.37 -17.37
CA SER A 540 -10.59 12.93 -16.06
C SER A 540 -10.88 14.41 -16.28
N ALA A 541 -12.14 14.72 -16.59
CA ALA A 541 -12.63 16.09 -16.64
C ALA A 541 -12.44 16.70 -15.26
N GLY A 542 -11.31 17.39 -15.08
CA GLY A 542 -10.97 18.20 -13.93
C GLY A 542 -11.87 19.43 -13.86
N VAL A 543 -13.16 19.19 -13.65
CA VAL A 543 -14.10 20.25 -13.32
C VAL A 543 -13.85 20.56 -11.84
N HIS A 544 -13.12 21.64 -11.60
CA HIS A 544 -13.24 22.38 -10.35
C HIS A 544 -14.71 22.79 -10.21
N VAL A 545 -15.48 21.99 -9.45
CA VAL A 545 -16.82 22.37 -9.01
C VAL A 545 -16.63 23.31 -7.83
N ASP A 546 -16.30 24.54 -8.16
CA ASP A 546 -16.10 25.62 -7.20
C ASP A 546 -17.47 26.04 -6.65
N VAL A 547 -17.91 25.36 -5.59
CA VAL A 547 -19.21 25.56 -4.94
C VAL A 547 -18.99 26.18 -3.56
N THR A 548 -18.39 27.35 -3.58
CA THR A 548 -18.60 28.37 -2.54
C THR A 548 -20.02 28.93 -2.68
N VAL A 549 -21.01 28.24 -2.10
CA VAL A 549 -22.31 28.88 -1.83
C VAL A 549 -22.16 29.74 -0.58
N PRO A 550 -22.35 31.07 -0.65
CA PRO A 550 -22.28 31.91 0.53
C PRO A 550 -23.46 31.61 1.46
N ILE A 551 -23.17 31.44 2.75
CA ILE A 551 -24.20 31.40 3.80
C ILE A 551 -24.80 32.80 3.92
N MET A 552 -25.88 33.08 3.20
CA MET A 552 -26.67 34.29 3.42
C MET A 552 -27.71 34.05 4.51
N SER A 553 -27.40 34.60 5.68
CA SER A 553 -28.39 34.84 6.73
C SER A 553 -29.30 36.02 6.37
N THR A 554 -30.57 35.78 6.11
CA THR A 554 -31.60 36.83 6.14
C THR A 554 -32.85 36.35 6.88
N ILE A 555 -32.98 36.81 8.13
CA ILE A 555 -34.24 36.80 8.87
C ILE A 555 -35.08 37.98 8.35
N ALA A 556 -36.38 37.74 8.15
CA ALA A 556 -37.48 38.71 8.00
C ALA A 556 -37.38 39.78 6.89
N ALA A 557 -38.24 39.67 5.87
CA ALA A 557 -39.25 40.68 5.50
C ALA A 557 -39.94 40.31 4.17
N ALA A 558 -41.20 39.86 4.25
CA ALA A 558 -42.11 39.77 3.10
C ALA A 558 -43.58 39.73 3.57
N ALA A 559 -44.01 40.83 4.18
CA ALA A 559 -45.43 41.15 4.32
C ALA A 559 -45.68 42.43 3.51
N ALA A 560 -46.87 42.49 2.91
CA ALA A 560 -47.41 43.57 2.07
C ALA A 560 -46.96 43.65 0.60
N ALA A 561 -48.01 43.87 -0.21
CA ALA A 561 -48.10 44.68 -1.42
C ALA A 561 -48.05 43.98 -2.79
N ASP A 562 -49.22 44.07 -3.43
CA ASP A 562 -49.51 44.31 -4.86
C ASP A 562 -49.09 43.23 -5.88
N ALA A 563 -49.97 42.64 -6.71
CA ALA A 563 -51.19 43.09 -7.40
C ALA A 563 -50.95 43.96 -8.64
N GLU A 564 -51.81 43.72 -9.64
CA GLU A 564 -51.92 44.30 -10.99
C GLU A 564 -51.09 43.65 -12.13
N ASP A 565 -51.83 43.41 -13.23
CA ASP A 565 -51.55 42.83 -14.57
C ASP A 565 -50.89 41.44 -14.71
#